data_AF-X0ZI88-F1
#
_entry.id   AF-X0ZI88-F1
#
_cell.length_a   1.000
_cell.length_b   1.000
_cell.length_c   1.000
_cell.angle_alpha   90.00
_cell.angle_beta   90.00
_cell.angle_gamma   90.00
#
_symmetry.space_group_name_H-M   'P 1'
#
loop_
_entity.id
_entity.type
_entity.pdbx_description
1 polymer ?
#
loop_
_entity_poly.entity_id
_entity_poly.type
_entity_poly.pdbx_seq_one_letter_code
_entity_poly.pdbx_strand_id
1 'polypeptide(L)'
;MNTEQIINWAKDQKLVFKKKEILIKALTHRSYLHDIDENTETNERLEFLGDSVLSLTIISYLYQKFPTKNEGELAKIKSNLVSGDTLSQLAKDIDLGKVIILGEN
;
A
#
# COMPACT_ATOMS: atom_id res chain seq x y z
N MET A 1 13.77 7.93 11.52
CA MET A 1 13.89 7.75 10.05
C MET A 1 13.81 9.10 9.34
N ASN A 2 14.60 9.36 8.29
CA ASN A 2 14.67 10.69 7.65
C ASN A 2 13.71 10.79 6.43
N THR A 3 12.92 11.86 6.36
CA THR A 3 12.07 12.22 5.20
C THR A 3 12.79 12.16 3.86
N GLU A 4 14.08 12.48 3.81
CA GLU A 4 14.89 12.41 2.60
C GLU A 4 15.01 10.97 2.06
N GLN A 5 15.13 9.98 2.94
CA GLN A 5 15.20 8.56 2.57
C GLN A 5 13.89 8.09 1.91
N ILE A 6 12.75 8.49 2.46
CA ILE A 6 11.41 8.20 1.92
C ILE A 6 11.25 8.79 0.52
N ILE A 7 11.67 10.04 0.33
CA ILE A 7 11.57 10.73 -0.96
C ILE A 7 12.47 10.07 -2.01
N ASN A 8 13.68 9.67 -1.63
CA ASN A 8 14.61 9.01 -2.55
C ASN A 8 14.09 7.62 -2.94
N TRP A 9 13.60 6.83 -1.97
CA TRP A 9 12.93 5.57 -2.26
C TRP A 9 11.77 5.75 -3.25
N ALA A 10 10.90 6.73 -3.04
CA ALA A 10 9.78 6.98 -3.96
C ALA A 10 10.26 7.31 -5.38
N LYS A 11 11.35 8.08 -5.52
CA LYS A 11 11.95 8.37 -6.84
C LYS A 11 12.51 7.10 -7.50
N ASP A 12 13.15 6.23 -6.73
CA ASP A 12 13.68 4.95 -7.24
C ASP A 12 12.56 4.04 -7.74
N GLN A 13 11.39 4.10 -7.08
CA GLN A 13 10.13 3.46 -7.53
C GLN A 13 9.44 4.21 -8.67
N LYS A 14 10.04 5.29 -9.20
CA LYS A 14 9.48 6.17 -10.24
C LYS A 14 8.14 6.81 -9.86
N LEU A 15 7.92 7.01 -8.56
CA LEU A 15 6.72 7.67 -8.03
C LEU A 15 6.97 9.16 -7.86
N VAL A 16 6.00 9.97 -8.31
CA VAL A 16 6.02 11.43 -8.15
C VAL A 16 4.79 11.87 -7.39
N PHE A 17 5.01 12.46 -6.21
CA PHE A 17 3.95 12.99 -5.37
C PHE A 17 3.88 14.51 -5.49
N LYS A 18 2.69 15.04 -5.80
CA LYS A 18 2.43 16.49 -5.76
C LYS A 18 2.56 17.07 -4.35
N LYS A 19 2.16 16.28 -3.35
CA LYS A 19 2.20 16.61 -1.92
C LYS A 19 2.95 15.49 -1.20
N LYS A 20 4.12 15.80 -0.63
CA LYS A 20 5.00 14.82 0.03
C LYS A 20 4.38 14.29 1.31
N GLU A 21 3.50 15.07 1.92
CA GLU A 21 2.76 14.74 3.15
C GLU A 21 1.87 13.51 2.95
N ILE A 22 1.33 13.32 1.74
CA ILE A 22 0.53 12.14 1.39
C ILE A 22 1.41 10.88 1.41
N LEU A 23 2.63 10.96 0.86
CA LEU A 23 3.58 9.85 0.87
C LEU A 23 3.98 9.50 2.29
N ILE A 24 4.32 10.50 3.12
CA ILE A 24 4.67 10.26 4.52
C ILE A 24 3.50 9.61 5.25
N LYS A 25 2.29 10.18 5.14
CA LYS A 25 1.08 9.60 5.75
C LYS A 25 0.84 8.15 5.32
N ALA A 26 1.02 7.83 4.05
CA ALA A 26 0.85 6.47 3.54
C ALA A 26 1.85 5.46 4.15
N LEU A 27 3.02 5.94 4.58
CA LEU A 27 4.09 5.14 5.18
C LEU A 27 4.07 5.15 6.72
N THR A 28 3.20 5.96 7.36
CA THR A 28 3.07 6.02 8.81
C THR A 28 2.08 4.99 9.33
N HIS A 29 2.61 3.96 9.98
CA HIS A 29 1.79 2.94 10.64
C HIS A 29 1.22 3.46 11.96
N ARG A 30 0.05 2.97 12.36
CA ARG A 30 -0.63 3.33 13.61
C ARG A 30 0.18 3.11 14.89
N SER A 31 1.15 2.20 14.88
CA SER A 31 2.04 2.01 16.04
C SER A 31 2.86 3.26 16.36
N TYR A 32 3.11 4.12 15.38
CA TYR A 32 3.84 5.38 15.59
C TYR A 32 3.08 6.38 16.47
N LEU A 33 1.76 6.21 16.63
CA LEU A 33 0.94 7.05 17.48
C LEU A 33 1.14 6.80 18.98
N HIS A 34 1.83 5.72 19.38
CA HIS A 34 2.11 5.50 20.80
C HIS A 34 3.00 6.61 21.40
N ASP A 35 3.75 7.30 20.53
CA ASP A 35 4.74 8.33 20.91
C ASP A 35 4.27 9.79 20.63
N ILE A 36 3.05 10.02 20.09
CA ILE A 36 2.63 11.34 19.55
C ILE A 36 1.12 11.61 19.78
N ASP A 37 0.72 12.88 19.66
CA ASP A 37 -0.67 13.39 19.59
C ASP A 37 -1.61 12.49 18.74
N GLU A 38 -2.75 12.11 19.33
CA GLU A 38 -3.84 11.33 18.73
C GLU A 38 -4.38 11.95 17.43
N ASN A 39 -4.15 13.25 17.19
CA ASN A 39 -4.52 13.93 15.95
C ASN A 39 -3.59 13.63 14.75
N THR A 40 -2.50 12.89 14.96
CA THR A 40 -1.60 12.51 13.87
C THR A 40 -2.29 11.50 12.95
N GLU A 41 -2.50 11.86 11.68
CA GLU A 41 -3.16 10.96 10.74
C GLU A 41 -2.21 9.83 10.28
N THR A 42 -2.65 8.59 10.43
CA THR A 42 -1.95 7.37 9.99
C THR A 42 -2.31 6.99 8.55
N ASN A 43 -1.71 5.91 8.08
CA ASN A 43 -2.03 5.31 6.80
C ASN A 43 -3.45 4.72 6.71
N GLU A 44 -4.17 4.47 7.82
CA GLU A 44 -5.43 3.70 7.85
C GLU A 44 -6.51 4.22 6.89
N ARG A 45 -6.69 5.55 6.80
CA ARG A 45 -7.66 6.13 5.83
C ARG A 45 -7.22 5.99 4.37
N LEU A 46 -5.92 6.04 4.13
CA LEU A 46 -5.35 5.86 2.78
C LEU A 46 -5.36 4.37 2.40
N GLU A 47 -5.14 3.47 3.35
CA GLU A 47 -5.28 2.02 3.19
C GLU A 47 -6.71 1.66 2.78
N PHE A 48 -7.72 2.15 3.49
CA PHE A 48 -9.12 1.93 3.14
C PHE A 48 -9.46 2.35 1.70
N LEU A 49 -8.94 3.50 1.26
CA LEU A 49 -9.09 3.95 -0.13
C LEU A 49 -8.28 3.08 -1.10
N GLY A 50 -7.04 2.77 -0.74
CA GLY A 50 -6.09 1.99 -1.53
C GLY A 50 -6.59 0.59 -1.84
N ASP A 51 -7.24 -0.08 -0.88
CA ASP A 51 -7.84 -1.41 -1.05
C ASP A 51 -8.91 -1.43 -2.14
N SER A 52 -9.72 -0.37 -2.20
CA SER A 52 -10.75 -0.23 -3.23
C SER A 52 -10.12 0.02 -4.61
N VAL A 53 -9.07 0.85 -4.69
CA VAL A 53 -8.34 1.12 -5.93
C VAL A 53 -7.63 -0.13 -6.45
N LEU A 54 -6.93 -0.85 -5.57
CA LEU A 54 -6.25 -2.11 -5.90
C LEU A 54 -7.27 -3.16 -6.35
N SER A 55 -8.38 -3.29 -5.63
CA SER A 55 -9.48 -4.20 -5.99
C SER A 55 -10.02 -3.91 -7.38
N LEU A 56 -10.36 -2.65 -7.68
CA LEU A 56 -10.89 -2.27 -8.99
C LEU A 56 -9.89 -2.56 -10.10
N THR A 57 -8.61 -2.24 -9.87
CA THR A 57 -7.54 -2.45 -10.85
C THR A 57 -7.38 -3.94 -11.20
N ILE A 58 -7.31 -4.80 -10.17
CA ILE A 58 -7.17 -6.24 -10.35
C ILE A 58 -8.41 -6.85 -10.99
N ILE A 59 -9.62 -6.49 -10.52
CA ILE A 59 -10.86 -7.00 -11.11
C ILE A 59 -10.98 -6.58 -12.58
N SER A 60 -10.69 -5.31 -12.91
CA SER A 60 -10.73 -4.81 -14.29
C SER A 60 -9.77 -5.58 -15.20
N TYR A 61 -8.56 -5.87 -14.72
CA TYR A 61 -7.59 -6.69 -15.44
C TYR A 61 -8.10 -8.12 -15.62
N LEU A 62 -8.58 -8.77 -14.55
CA LEU A 62 -9.04 -10.17 -14.59
C LEU A 62 -10.25 -10.34 -15.52
N TYR A 63 -11.19 -9.40 -15.49
CA TYR A 63 -12.37 -9.40 -16.36
C TYR A 63 -11.98 -9.42 -17.86
N GLN A 64 -11.00 -8.59 -18.25
CA GLN A 64 -10.51 -8.55 -19.63
C GLN A 64 -9.62 -9.75 -19.98
N LYS A 65 -8.77 -10.18 -19.04
CA LYS A 65 -7.81 -11.28 -19.23
C LYS A 65 -8.50 -12.63 -19.37
N PHE A 66 -9.60 -12.85 -18.66
CA PHE A 66 -10.28 -14.14 -18.55
C PHE A 66 -11.77 -14.03 -18.90
N PRO A 67 -12.13 -13.76 -20.17
CA PRO A 67 -13.52 -13.48 -20.57
C PRO A 67 -14.48 -14.66 -20.40
N THR A 68 -13.98 -15.88 -20.22
CA THR A 68 -14.78 -17.10 -20.08
C THR A 68 -14.96 -17.55 -18.63
N LYS A 69 -14.31 -16.91 -17.66
CA LYS A 69 -14.38 -17.28 -16.24
C LYS A 69 -15.61 -16.66 -15.59
N ASN A 70 -16.25 -17.40 -14.72
CA ASN A 70 -17.37 -16.87 -13.93
C ASN A 70 -16.88 -16.03 -12.72
N GLU A 71 -17.80 -15.34 -12.07
CA GLU A 71 -17.51 -14.47 -10.92
C GLU A 71 -16.75 -15.19 -9.80
N GLY A 72 -17.14 -16.41 -9.43
CA GLY A 72 -16.51 -17.17 -8.36
C GLY A 72 -15.06 -17.54 -8.67
N GLU A 73 -14.77 -17.91 -9.92
CA GLU A 73 -13.40 -18.14 -10.37
C GLU A 73 -12.55 -16.86 -10.34
N LEU A 74 -13.09 -15.75 -10.82
CA LEU A 74 -12.41 -14.46 -10.81
C LEU A 74 -12.16 -13.98 -9.37
N ALA A 75 -13.12 -14.17 -8.47
CA ALA A 75 -13.00 -13.85 -7.05
C ALA A 75 -11.90 -14.67 -6.37
N LYS A 76 -11.80 -15.97 -6.68
CA LYS A 76 -10.73 -16.84 -6.16
C LYS A 76 -9.34 -16.42 -6.66
N ILE A 77 -9.23 -15.99 -7.92
CA ILE A 77 -7.96 -15.48 -8.46
C ILE A 77 -7.63 -14.14 -7.77
N LYS A 78 -8.61 -13.23 -7.68
CA LYS A 78 -8.45 -11.94 -6.98
C LYS A 78 -7.94 -12.15 -5.56
N SER A 79 -8.59 -13.01 -4.76
CA SER A 79 -8.23 -13.22 -3.35
C SER A 79 -6.78 -13.65 -3.16
N ASN A 80 -6.25 -14.46 -4.10
CA ASN A 80 -4.84 -14.87 -4.06
C ASN A 80 -3.88 -13.74 -4.45
N LEU A 81 -4.26 -12.91 -5.44
CA LEU A 81 -3.43 -11.81 -5.92
C LEU A 81 -3.34 -10.64 -4.93
N VAL A 82 -4.39 -10.38 -4.16
CA VAL A 82 -4.45 -9.30 -3.16
C VAL A 82 -4.35 -9.81 -1.72
N SER A 83 -3.86 -11.04 -1.52
CA SER A 83 -3.65 -11.58 -0.18
C SER A 83 -2.52 -10.84 0.55
N GLY A 84 -2.58 -10.82 1.88
CA GLY A 84 -1.52 -10.23 2.71
C GLY A 84 -0.14 -10.85 2.42
N ASP A 85 -0.07 -12.16 2.17
CA ASP A 85 1.19 -12.83 1.82
C ASP A 85 1.77 -12.35 0.49
N THR A 86 0.92 -12.25 -0.55
CA THR A 86 1.34 -11.75 -1.87
C THR A 86 1.77 -10.30 -1.79
N LEU A 87 0.99 -9.45 -1.11
CA LEU A 87 1.30 -8.03 -0.95
C LEU A 87 2.55 -7.82 -0.08
N SER A 88 2.76 -8.65 0.95
CA SER A 88 3.97 -8.64 1.78
C SER A 88 5.21 -9.01 0.97
N GLN A 89 5.10 -9.99 0.08
CA GLN A 89 6.21 -10.33 -0.81
C GLN A 89 6.53 -9.18 -1.78
N LEU A 90 5.52 -8.59 -2.42
CA LEU A 90 5.71 -7.42 -3.29
C LEU A 90 6.31 -6.23 -2.54
N ALA A 91 5.90 -6.01 -1.29
CA ALA A 91 6.46 -4.97 -0.43
C ALA A 91 7.96 -5.19 -0.16
N LYS A 92 8.42 -6.45 -0.03
CA LYS A 92 9.84 -6.78 0.10
C LYS A 92 10.59 -6.53 -1.20
N ASP A 93 10.02 -6.88 -2.34
CA ASP A 93 10.64 -6.72 -3.65
C ASP A 93 10.93 -5.24 -3.98
N ILE A 94 10.12 -4.33 -3.44
CA ILE A 94 10.32 -2.87 -3.57
C ILE A 94 10.99 -2.24 -2.34
N ASP A 95 11.53 -3.04 -1.41
CA ASP A 95 12.19 -2.56 -0.20
C ASP A 95 11.32 -1.63 0.69
N LEU A 96 9.99 -1.76 0.63
CA LEU A 96 9.04 -0.90 1.34
C LEU A 96 9.31 -0.88 2.85
N GLY A 97 9.67 -2.03 3.43
CA GLY A 97 9.95 -2.14 4.87
C GLY A 97 11.06 -1.21 5.38
N LYS A 98 11.96 -0.73 4.51
CA LYS A 98 13.03 0.22 4.86
C LYS A 98 12.52 1.65 5.08
N VAL A 99 11.30 1.95 4.64
CA VAL A 99 10.73 3.30 4.64
C VAL A 99 9.39 3.41 5.37
N ILE A 100 8.90 2.33 5.99
CA ILE A 100 7.71 2.36 6.85
C ILE A 100 8.08 2.99 8.20
N ILE A 101 7.30 3.99 8.62
CA ILE A 101 7.44 4.65 9.92
C ILE A 101 6.64 3.84 10.94
N LEU A 102 7.36 3.19 11.85
CA LEU A 102 6.81 2.40 12.96
C LEU A 102 7.11 3.13 14.28
N GLY A 103 6.36 2.80 15.34
CA GLY A 103 6.63 3.31 16.69
C GLY A 103 7.81 2.59 17.31
N GLU A 104 8.48 3.22 18.27
CA GLU A 104 9.47 2.52 19.09
C GLU A 104 8.73 1.65 20.12
N ASN A 105 9.22 0.43 20.36
CA ASN A 105 8.71 -0.44 21.42
C ASN A 105 9.53 -0.25 22.69
#